data_AF-A0A4Q3WTS6-F1
#
_entry.id   AF-A0A4Q3WTS6-F1
#
_cell.length_a   1.000
_cell.length_b   1.000
_cell.length_c   1.000
_cell.angle_alpha   90.00
_cell.angle_beta   90.00
_cell.angle_gamma   90.00
#
_symmetry.space_group_name_H-M   'P 1'
#
loop_
_entity.id
_entity.type
_entity.pdbx_description
1 polymer ?
#
loop_
_entity_poly.entity_id
_entity_poly.type
_entity_poly.pdbx_seq_one_letter_code
_entity_poly.pdbx_strand_id
1 'polypeptide(L)'
;MKIHVENSDANIVDATARGAIEGLELALNVGAMLMVFFALVQMVNAGLGWFGGQIQVPNLSLQLVLGYIFAPVAWLLGVPWEYCSKVGSLLGIKTVLSEFQAYLDLSIAMGTNRAFLDHRSFVLCAYALCGFANFSSIAIQIGGIGSMAPERRGDLSRIGLTAMFGGAIATCMTACVVGVLLNG
;
A
#
# COMPACT_ATOMS: atom_id res chain seq x y z
N MET A 1 -26.21 -25.76 0.75
CA MET A 1 -25.74 -24.86 -0.33
C MET A 1 -24.84 -25.67 -1.25
N LYS A 2 -25.32 -26.09 -2.44
CA LYS A 2 -24.47 -26.76 -3.43
C LYS A 2 -23.75 -25.66 -4.21
N ILE A 3 -22.45 -25.51 -3.98
CA ILE A 3 -21.60 -24.59 -4.74
C ILE A 3 -21.37 -25.25 -6.09
N HIS A 4 -22.04 -24.77 -7.14
CA HIS A 4 -21.70 -25.12 -8.52
C HIS A 4 -20.40 -24.38 -8.86
N VAL A 5 -19.27 -25.06 -8.73
CA VAL A 5 -18.00 -24.59 -9.29
C VAL A 5 -18.06 -24.91 -10.78
N GLU A 6 -18.28 -23.88 -11.59
CA GLU A 6 -18.17 -24.00 -13.05
C GLU A 6 -16.69 -24.22 -13.37
N ASN A 7 -16.30 -25.48 -13.64
CA ASN A 7 -14.95 -25.77 -14.11
C ASN A 7 -14.87 -25.31 -15.56
N SER A 8 -14.50 -24.04 -15.75
CA SER A 8 -14.41 -23.42 -17.07
C SER A 8 -13.15 -23.87 -17.84
N ASP A 9 -12.25 -24.66 -17.26
CA ASP A 9 -11.03 -25.16 -17.92
C ASP A 9 -11.18 -26.59 -18.41
N ALA A 10 -10.76 -26.86 -19.64
CA ALA A 10 -10.79 -28.21 -20.19
C ALA A 10 -9.67 -29.12 -19.64
N ASN A 11 -8.51 -28.56 -19.28
CA ASN A 11 -7.35 -29.29 -18.76
C ASN A 11 -6.31 -28.35 -18.12
N ILE A 12 -5.22 -28.91 -17.59
CA ILE A 12 -4.13 -28.14 -16.94
C ILE A 12 -3.45 -27.12 -17.88
N VAL A 13 -3.37 -27.42 -19.18
CA VAL A 13 -2.76 -26.51 -20.16
C VAL A 13 -3.66 -25.30 -20.38
N ASP A 14 -4.96 -25.52 -20.49
CA ASP A 14 -5.98 -24.46 -20.62
C ASP A 14 -5.99 -23.54 -19.39
N ALA A 15 -6.00 -24.12 -18.18
CA ALA A 15 -5.92 -23.36 -16.93
C ALA A 15 -4.63 -22.53 -16.82
N THR A 16 -3.50 -23.11 -17.23
CA THR A 16 -2.20 -22.41 -17.22
C THR A 16 -2.19 -21.26 -18.25
N ALA A 17 -2.75 -21.49 -19.44
CA ALA A 17 -2.83 -20.48 -20.49
C ALA A 17 -3.72 -19.30 -20.08
N ARG A 18 -4.91 -19.55 -19.51
CA ARG A 18 -5.76 -18.47 -18.98
C ARG A 18 -5.10 -17.71 -17.85
N GLY A 19 -4.54 -18.41 -16.85
CA GLY A 19 -3.86 -17.77 -15.73
C GLY A 19 -2.68 -16.89 -16.19
N ALA A 20 -1.97 -17.30 -17.24
CA ALA A 20 -0.90 -16.50 -17.84
C ALA A 20 -1.43 -15.22 -18.51
N ILE A 21 -2.55 -15.29 -19.23
CA ILE A 21 -3.18 -14.14 -19.88
C ILE A 21 -3.74 -13.16 -18.83
N GLU A 22 -4.47 -13.65 -17.84
CA GLU A 22 -4.98 -12.85 -16.73
C GLU A 22 -3.83 -12.20 -15.94
N GLY A 23 -2.75 -12.94 -15.70
CA GLY A 23 -1.55 -12.43 -15.06
C GLY A 23 -0.84 -11.34 -15.88
N LEU A 24 -0.78 -11.49 -17.21
CA LEU A 24 -0.22 -10.46 -18.10
C LEU A 24 -1.05 -9.17 -18.05
N GLU A 25 -2.38 -9.29 -18.11
CA GLU A 25 -3.27 -8.13 -18.02
C GLU A 25 -3.11 -7.41 -16.67
N LEU A 26 -3.04 -8.17 -15.57
CA LEU A 26 -2.75 -7.62 -14.24
C LEU A 26 -1.40 -6.91 -14.20
N ALA A 27 -0.34 -7.52 -14.75
CA ALA A 27 1.00 -6.94 -14.76
C ALA A 27 1.07 -5.62 -15.54
N LEU A 28 0.41 -5.56 -16.70
CA LEU A 28 0.32 -4.34 -17.51
C LEU A 28 -0.44 -3.23 -16.77
N ASN A 29 -1.56 -3.57 -16.12
CA ASN A 29 -2.35 -2.62 -15.34
C ASN A 29 -1.54 -2.05 -14.16
N VAL A 30 -0.83 -2.91 -13.40
CA VAL A 30 0.02 -2.47 -12.29
C VAL A 30 1.17 -1.60 -12.78
N GLY A 31 1.84 -1.99 -13.87
CA GLY A 31 2.94 -1.21 -14.46
C GLY A 31 2.50 0.18 -14.91
N ALA A 32 1.37 0.28 -15.60
CA ALA A 32 0.80 1.56 -16.01
C ALA A 32 0.42 2.43 -14.79
N MET A 33 -0.23 1.84 -13.79
CA MET A 33 -0.63 2.53 -12.56
C MET A 33 0.59 3.08 -11.79
N LEU A 34 1.67 2.31 -11.67
CA LEU A 34 2.89 2.75 -11.00
C LEU A 34 3.53 3.97 -11.70
N MET A 35 3.58 3.96 -13.03
CA MET A 35 4.10 5.11 -13.79
C MET A 35 3.26 6.38 -13.55
N VAL A 36 1.93 6.24 -13.56
CA VAL A 36 1.02 7.38 -13.32
C VAL A 36 1.16 7.90 -11.88
N PHE A 37 1.15 7.03 -10.87
CA PHE A 37 1.28 7.47 -9.49
C PHE A 37 2.64 8.10 -9.19
N PHE A 38 3.73 7.55 -9.74
CA PHE A 38 5.04 8.18 -9.63
C PHE A 38 5.02 9.62 -10.19
N ALA A 39 4.46 9.81 -11.39
CA ALA A 39 4.35 11.14 -12.00
C ALA A 39 3.48 12.10 -11.17
N LEU A 40 2.35 11.63 -10.64
CA LEU A 40 1.46 12.42 -9.79
C LEU A 40 2.12 12.82 -8.47
N VAL A 41 2.85 11.91 -7.82
CA VAL A 41 3.64 12.21 -6.61
C VAL A 41 4.67 13.28 -6.90
N GLN A 42 5.39 13.17 -8.00
CA GLN A 42 6.40 14.16 -8.37
C GLN A 42 5.78 15.53 -8.70
N MET A 43 4.60 15.56 -9.33
CA MET A 43 3.85 16.79 -9.56
C MET A 43 3.41 17.44 -8.24
N VAL A 44 2.86 16.65 -7.29
CA VAL A 44 2.48 17.15 -5.96
C VAL A 44 3.71 17.66 -5.20
N ASN A 45 4.81 16.92 -5.24
CA ASN A 45 6.07 17.31 -4.61
C ASN A 45 6.64 18.61 -5.20
N ALA A 46 6.54 18.81 -6.51
CA ALA A 46 6.96 20.06 -7.15
C ALA A 46 6.11 21.25 -6.65
N GLY A 47 4.79 21.08 -6.56
CA GLY A 47 3.89 22.11 -6.02
C GLY A 47 4.15 22.39 -4.53
N LEU A 48 4.32 21.35 -3.73
CA LEU A 48 4.65 21.46 -2.31
C LEU A 48 6.02 22.11 -2.08
N GLY A 49 7.03 21.77 -2.89
CA GLY A 49 8.35 22.40 -2.83
C GLY A 49 8.30 23.89 -3.16
N TRP A 50 7.51 24.27 -4.19
CA TRP A 50 7.30 25.69 -4.53
C TRP A 50 6.65 26.45 -3.36
N PHE A 51 5.58 25.89 -2.78
CA PHE A 51 4.92 26.50 -1.62
C PHE A 51 5.82 26.52 -0.39
N GLY A 52 6.55 25.44 -0.14
CA GLY A 52 7.53 25.29 0.93
C GLY A 52 8.61 26.36 0.88
N GLY A 53 9.07 26.73 -0.31
CA GLY A 53 9.99 27.86 -0.52
C GLY A 53 9.44 29.20 -0.03
N GLN A 54 8.12 29.42 -0.09
CA GLN A 54 7.48 30.65 0.41
C GLN A 54 7.40 30.71 1.93
N ILE A 55 7.32 29.55 2.61
CA ILE A 55 7.19 29.43 4.07
C ILE A 55 8.49 28.98 4.77
N GLN A 56 9.64 29.11 4.10
CA GLN A 56 10.96 28.72 4.61
C GLN A 56 11.11 27.21 4.94
N VAL A 57 10.31 26.36 4.30
CA VAL A 57 10.41 24.89 4.36
C VAL A 57 10.67 24.33 2.94
N PRO A 58 11.87 24.54 2.36
CA PRO A 58 12.13 24.23 0.95
C PRO A 58 12.06 22.73 0.61
N ASN A 59 12.17 21.85 1.61
CA ASN A 59 12.13 20.40 1.44
C ASN A 59 10.72 19.80 1.65
N LEU A 60 9.67 20.62 1.56
CA LEU A 60 8.30 20.16 1.75
C LEU A 60 7.92 19.18 0.62
N SER A 61 7.55 17.96 1.01
CA SER A 61 7.11 16.91 0.11
C SER A 61 5.92 16.14 0.70
N LEU A 62 5.20 15.42 -0.14
CA LEU A 62 4.12 14.54 0.27
C LEU A 62 4.63 13.50 1.27
N GLN A 63 5.80 12.93 1.00
CA GLN A 63 6.49 11.99 1.88
C GLN A 63 6.76 12.59 3.26
N LEU A 64 7.22 13.85 3.31
CA LEU A 64 7.50 14.51 4.58
C LEU A 64 6.22 14.72 5.40
N VAL A 65 5.16 15.22 4.75
CA VAL A 65 3.86 15.46 5.40
C VAL A 65 3.28 14.15 5.94
N LEU A 66 3.22 13.11 5.10
CA LEU A 66 2.74 11.79 5.49
C LEU A 66 3.63 11.16 6.56
N GLY A 67 4.94 11.38 6.49
CA GLY A 67 5.92 10.98 7.49
C GLY A 67 5.58 11.47 8.88
N TYR A 68 5.24 12.75 9.03
CA TYR A 68 4.84 13.31 10.32
C TYR A 68 3.47 12.81 10.77
N ILE A 69 2.50 12.68 9.85
CA ILE A 69 1.14 12.22 10.18
C ILE A 69 1.15 10.77 10.69
N PHE A 70 1.92 9.90 10.05
CA PHE A 70 1.96 8.47 10.37
C PHE A 70 3.13 8.07 11.29
N ALA A 71 4.02 8.98 11.68
CA ALA A 71 5.07 8.71 12.65
C ALA A 71 4.55 8.13 13.99
N PRO A 72 3.42 8.62 14.57
CA PRO A 72 2.85 8.01 15.77
C PRO A 72 2.42 6.57 15.55
N VAL A 73 1.89 6.24 14.37
CA VAL A 73 1.52 4.87 14.02
C VAL A 73 2.76 4.00 13.93
N ALA A 74 3.82 4.46 13.24
CA ALA A 74 5.08 3.73 13.15
C ALA A 74 5.69 3.47 14.54
N TRP A 75 5.65 4.46 15.43
CA TRP A 75 6.11 4.31 16.81
C TRP A 75 5.32 3.25 17.58
N LEU A 76 3.99 3.22 17.43
CA LEU A 76 3.13 2.19 18.03
C LEU A 76 3.41 0.77 17.49
N LEU A 77 3.98 0.62 16.30
CA LEU A 77 4.43 -0.66 15.77
C LEU A 77 5.74 -1.17 16.43
N GLY A 78 6.41 -0.33 17.24
CA GLY A 78 7.69 -0.65 17.85
C GLY A 78 8.91 -0.26 17.01
N VAL A 79 8.75 0.70 16.10
CA VAL A 79 9.85 1.31 15.33
C VAL A 79 10.58 2.34 16.22
N PRO A 80 11.93 2.34 16.27
CA PRO A 80 12.69 3.39 16.95
C PRO A 80 12.35 4.79 16.42
N TRP A 81 12.33 5.79 17.30
CA TRP A 81 11.87 7.14 16.96
C TRP A 81 12.58 7.76 15.75
N GLU A 82 13.88 7.50 15.59
CA GLU A 82 14.71 7.98 14.47
C GLU A 82 14.26 7.48 13.08
N TYR A 83 13.54 6.36 13.04
CA TYR A 83 13.01 5.76 11.81
C TYR A 83 11.50 5.99 11.63
N CYS A 84 10.81 6.51 12.65
CA CYS A 84 9.35 6.66 12.64
C CYS A 84 8.84 7.56 11.51
N SER A 85 9.54 8.65 11.19
CA SER A 85 9.14 9.53 10.08
C SER A 85 9.32 8.85 8.72
N LYS A 86 10.37 8.03 8.55
CA LYS A 86 10.64 7.27 7.32
C LYS A 86 9.60 6.18 7.11
N VAL A 87 9.32 5.38 8.14
CA VAL A 87 8.27 4.35 8.10
C VAL A 87 6.90 4.99 7.96
N GLY A 88 6.64 6.09 8.66
CA GLY A 88 5.40 6.86 8.53
C GLY A 88 5.15 7.32 7.10
N SER A 89 6.18 7.80 6.40
CA SER A 89 6.08 8.19 4.99
C SER A 89 5.60 7.02 4.14
N LEU A 90 6.19 5.83 4.33
CA LEU A 90 5.83 4.62 3.59
C LEU A 90 4.41 4.16 3.91
N LEU A 91 3.99 4.19 5.18
CA LEU A 91 2.62 3.87 5.59
C LEU A 91 1.60 4.83 4.99
N GLY A 92 1.91 6.13 4.95
CA GLY A 92 1.06 7.12 4.33
C GLY A 92 0.98 6.95 2.82
N ILE A 93 2.10 6.73 2.13
CA ILE A 93 2.12 6.46 0.69
C ILE A 93 1.31 5.21 0.36
N LYS A 94 1.44 4.14 1.16
CA LYS A 94 0.58 2.96 1.05
C LYS A 94 -0.90 3.33 1.13
N THR A 95 -1.28 4.09 2.16
CA THR A 95 -2.68 4.38 2.45
C THR A 95 -3.31 5.28 1.38
N VAL A 96 -2.57 6.30 0.94
CA VAL A 96 -3.06 7.31 -0.02
C VAL A 96 -3.03 6.79 -1.46
N LEU A 97 -1.98 6.05 -1.82
CA LEU A 97 -1.73 5.63 -3.20
C LEU A 97 -1.86 4.12 -3.36
N SER A 98 -0.83 3.37 -2.99
CA SER A 98 -0.78 1.91 -3.05
C SER A 98 0.42 1.35 -2.30
N GLU A 99 0.29 0.12 -1.83
CA GLU A 99 1.39 -0.66 -1.25
C GLU A 99 2.50 -0.94 -2.27
N PHE A 100 2.18 -1.11 -3.56
CA PHE A 100 3.20 -1.27 -4.61
C PHE A 100 4.13 -0.05 -4.70
N GLN A 101 3.58 1.17 -4.67
CA GLN A 101 4.40 2.39 -4.66
C GLN A 101 5.24 2.47 -3.38
N ALA A 102 4.66 2.16 -2.22
CA ALA A 102 5.39 2.16 -0.96
C ALA A 102 6.56 1.14 -0.95
N TYR A 103 6.37 -0.05 -1.50
CA TYR A 103 7.44 -1.03 -1.65
C TYR A 103 8.52 -0.59 -2.64
N LEU A 104 8.15 0.09 -3.72
CA LEU A 104 9.11 0.67 -4.65
C LEU A 104 9.98 1.73 -3.96
N ASP A 105 9.36 2.65 -3.22
CA ASP A 105 10.05 3.68 -2.45
C ASP A 105 10.98 3.05 -1.39
N LEU A 106 10.51 2.04 -0.66
CA LEU A 106 11.32 1.29 0.30
C LEU A 106 12.52 0.60 -0.36
N SER A 107 12.30 -0.04 -1.51
CA SER A 107 13.35 -0.75 -2.27
C SER A 107 14.43 0.21 -2.76
N ILE A 108 14.04 1.34 -3.35
CA ILE A 108 14.97 2.37 -3.82
C ILE A 108 15.75 2.98 -2.65
N ALA A 109 15.07 3.28 -1.54
CA ALA A 109 15.71 3.88 -0.37
C ALA A 109 16.74 2.94 0.28
N MET A 110 16.39 1.66 0.47
CA MET A 110 17.30 0.64 1.01
C MET A 110 18.44 0.30 0.05
N GLY A 111 18.18 0.32 -1.26
CA GLY A 111 19.19 0.11 -2.30
C GLY A 111 20.21 1.26 -2.38
N THR A 112 19.76 2.49 -2.12
CA THR A 112 20.61 3.69 -2.15
C THR A 112 21.38 3.87 -0.84
N ASN A 113 20.74 3.64 0.30
CA ASN A 113 21.34 3.75 1.62
C ASN A 113 20.90 2.58 2.50
N ARG A 114 21.80 1.62 2.74
CA ARG A 114 21.50 0.48 3.61
C ARG A 114 21.21 0.86 5.07
N ALA A 115 21.61 2.06 5.51
CA ALA A 115 21.29 2.61 6.82
C ALA A 115 19.98 3.43 6.82
N PHE A 116 19.18 3.35 5.74
CA PHE A 116 17.89 4.04 5.66
C PHE A 116 16.95 3.59 6.79
N LEU A 117 16.83 2.28 7.00
CA LEU A 117 16.18 1.63 8.14
C LEU A 117 17.14 0.60 8.73
N ASP A 118 17.13 0.45 10.06
CA ASP A 118 17.75 -0.72 10.69
C ASP A 118 16.95 -1.99 10.37
N HIS A 119 17.53 -3.16 10.69
CA HIS A 119 16.92 -4.44 10.35
C HIS A 119 15.52 -4.60 10.97
N ARG A 120 15.34 -4.21 12.24
CA ARG A 120 14.06 -4.31 12.93
C ARG A 120 13.01 -3.44 12.25
N SER A 121 13.30 -2.16 12.01
CA SER A 121 12.34 -1.25 11.35
C SER A 121 12.02 -1.67 9.93
N PHE A 122 13.00 -2.19 9.19
CA PHE A 122 12.77 -2.72 7.85
C PHE A 122 11.74 -3.86 7.88
N VAL A 123 11.90 -4.83 8.78
CA VAL A 123 10.98 -5.97 8.87
C VAL A 123 9.59 -5.50 9.32
N LEU A 124 9.50 -4.68 10.36
CA LEU A 124 8.22 -4.12 10.82
C LEU A 124 7.50 -3.36 9.70
N CYS A 125 8.23 -2.51 8.98
CA CYS A 125 7.71 -1.77 7.83
C CYS A 125 7.23 -2.73 6.74
N ALA A 126 8.01 -3.74 6.37
CA ALA A 126 7.64 -4.69 5.32
C ALA A 126 6.34 -5.44 5.65
N TYR A 127 6.12 -5.85 6.90
CA TYR A 127 4.86 -6.47 7.33
C TYR A 127 3.70 -5.48 7.39
N ALA A 128 3.95 -4.26 7.89
CA ALA A 128 2.92 -3.23 7.96
C ALA A 128 2.49 -2.75 6.57
N LEU A 129 3.37 -2.83 5.57
CA LEU A 129 3.04 -2.54 4.17
C LEU A 129 2.25 -3.67 3.49
N CYS A 130 2.32 -4.90 3.99
CA CYS A 130 1.78 -6.10 3.32
C CYS A 130 0.23 -6.16 3.36
N GLY A 131 -0.43 -5.36 2.52
CA GLY A 131 -1.87 -5.46 2.27
C GLY A 131 -2.44 -4.29 1.48
N PHE A 132 -3.53 -4.56 0.77
CA PHE A 132 -4.24 -3.66 -0.14
C PHE A 132 -5.19 -2.69 0.57
N ALA A 133 -4.74 -2.11 1.70
CA ALA A 133 -5.52 -1.17 2.48
C ALA A 133 -5.21 0.27 2.04
N ASN A 134 -5.82 0.70 0.95
CA ASN A 134 -5.66 2.03 0.36
C ASN A 134 -6.97 2.53 -0.28
N PHE A 135 -7.06 3.82 -0.60
CA PHE A 135 -8.29 4.40 -1.17
C PHE A 135 -8.67 3.79 -2.52
N SER A 136 -7.69 3.46 -3.36
CA SER A 136 -7.90 2.82 -4.67
C SER A 136 -8.55 1.44 -4.53
N SER A 137 -8.17 0.67 -3.51
CA SER A 137 -8.70 -0.66 -3.23
C SER A 137 -10.18 -0.66 -2.86
N ILE A 138 -10.72 0.45 -2.34
CA ILE A 138 -12.17 0.59 -2.11
C ILE A 138 -12.91 0.54 -3.44
N ALA A 139 -12.44 1.31 -4.44
CA ALA A 139 -13.04 1.32 -5.77
C ALA A 139 -12.93 -0.04 -6.46
N ILE A 140 -11.78 -0.70 -6.33
CA ILE A 140 -11.55 -2.05 -6.86
C ILE A 140 -12.52 -3.05 -6.24
N GLN A 141 -12.71 -3.03 -4.91
CA GLN A 141 -13.64 -3.94 -4.23
C GLN A 141 -15.11 -3.66 -4.58
N ILE A 142 -15.50 -2.39 -4.72
CA ILE A 142 -16.86 -2.04 -5.18
C ILE A 142 -17.08 -2.53 -6.61
N GLY A 143 -16.08 -2.42 -7.49
CA GLY A 143 -16.16 -2.91 -8.87
C GLY A 143 -16.20 -4.43 -8.94
N GLY A 144 -15.26 -5.10 -8.27
CA GLY A 144 -15.10 -6.56 -8.31
C GLY A 144 -16.20 -7.32 -7.57
N ILE A 145 -16.49 -6.95 -6.32
CA ILE A 145 -17.57 -7.60 -5.55
C ILE A 145 -18.93 -7.13 -6.05
N GLY A 146 -19.06 -5.85 -6.42
CA GLY A 146 -20.31 -5.31 -6.94
C GLY A 146 -20.72 -5.86 -8.31
N SER A 147 -19.80 -6.41 -9.12
CA SER A 147 -20.19 -7.12 -10.35
C SER A 147 -20.73 -8.52 -10.06
N MET A 148 -20.28 -9.16 -8.97
CA MET A 148 -20.77 -10.47 -8.50
C MET A 148 -22.10 -10.35 -7.73
N ALA A 149 -22.30 -9.25 -6.99
CA ALA A 149 -23.52 -8.97 -6.22
C ALA A 149 -23.99 -7.51 -6.44
N PRO A 150 -24.60 -7.19 -7.59
CA PRO A 150 -25.01 -5.82 -7.94
C PRO A 150 -25.92 -5.15 -6.92
N GLU A 151 -26.81 -5.93 -6.30
CA GLU A 151 -27.74 -5.48 -5.26
C GLU A 151 -27.07 -5.08 -3.95
N ARG A 152 -25.83 -5.54 -3.70
CA ARG A 152 -25.03 -5.21 -2.51
C ARG A 152 -24.02 -4.09 -2.75
N ARG A 153 -23.95 -3.54 -3.96
CA ARG A 153 -22.99 -2.48 -4.32
C ARG A 153 -23.11 -1.25 -3.41
N GLY A 154 -24.33 -0.91 -2.97
CA GLY A 154 -24.59 0.18 -2.03
C GLY A 154 -24.08 -0.09 -0.62
N ASP A 155 -24.10 -1.34 -0.17
CA ASP A 155 -23.56 -1.72 1.14
C ASP A 155 -22.03 -1.65 1.13
N LEU A 156 -21.39 -2.14 0.05
CA LEU A 156 -19.94 -2.08 -0.15
C LEU A 156 -19.41 -0.65 -0.14
N SER A 157 -20.11 0.28 -0.78
CA SER A 157 -19.69 1.69 -0.79
C SER A 157 -19.79 2.34 0.59
N ARG A 158 -20.81 1.97 1.38
CA ARG A 158 -21.00 2.49 2.75
C ARG A 158 -19.91 2.03 3.72
N ILE A 159 -19.48 0.78 3.61
CA ILE A 159 -18.48 0.20 4.53
C ILE A 159 -17.04 0.39 4.04
N GLY A 160 -16.82 0.83 2.80
CA GLY A 160 -15.51 0.82 2.15
C GLY A 160 -14.38 1.48 2.94
N LEU A 161 -14.63 2.66 3.52
CA LEU A 161 -13.63 3.35 4.35
C LEU A 161 -13.34 2.59 5.65
N THR A 162 -14.38 2.11 6.33
CA THR A 162 -14.22 1.32 7.56
C THR A 162 -13.49 0.01 7.29
N ALA A 163 -13.78 -0.65 6.17
CA ALA A 163 -13.09 -1.86 5.73
C ALA A 163 -11.61 -1.58 5.40
N MET A 164 -11.31 -0.46 4.74
CA MET A 164 -9.93 -0.02 4.47
C MET A 164 -9.14 0.18 5.76
N PHE A 165 -9.68 0.92 6.73
CA PHE A 165 -9.03 1.12 8.02
C PHE A 165 -8.88 -0.19 8.81
N GLY A 166 -9.90 -1.06 8.80
CA GLY A 166 -9.82 -2.39 9.39
C GLY A 166 -8.68 -3.22 8.79
N GLY A 167 -8.54 -3.19 7.46
CA GLY A 167 -7.43 -3.84 6.75
C GLY A 167 -6.07 -3.25 7.10
N ALA A 168 -5.95 -1.92 7.21
CA ALA A 168 -4.71 -1.26 7.60
C ALA A 168 -4.29 -1.68 9.02
N ILE A 169 -5.23 -1.67 9.97
CA ILE A 169 -5.01 -2.12 11.35
C ILE A 169 -4.59 -3.59 11.36
N ALA A 170 -5.21 -4.46 10.56
CA ALA A 170 -4.84 -5.86 10.48
C ALA A 170 -3.35 -6.04 10.06
N THR A 171 -2.89 -5.29 9.06
CA THR A 171 -1.47 -5.33 8.64
C THR A 171 -0.52 -4.77 9.72
N CYS A 172 -0.95 -3.72 10.42
CA CYS A 172 -0.22 -3.18 11.58
C CYS A 172 -0.13 -4.20 12.72
N MET A 173 -1.21 -4.91 13.03
CA MET A 173 -1.22 -5.95 14.07
C MET A 173 -0.27 -7.09 13.72
N THR A 174 -0.24 -7.53 12.46
CA THR A 174 0.74 -8.52 12.00
C THR A 174 2.17 -8.03 12.21
N ALA A 175 2.46 -6.76 11.89
CA ALA A 175 3.76 -6.16 12.15
C ALA A 175 4.10 -6.13 13.65
N CYS A 176 3.14 -5.80 14.53
CA CYS A 176 3.33 -5.84 15.98
C CYS A 176 3.66 -7.25 16.48
N VAL A 177 2.93 -8.28 16.00
CA VAL A 177 3.20 -9.68 16.35
C VAL A 177 4.62 -10.07 15.92
N VAL A 178 5.00 -9.72 14.70
CA VAL A 178 6.37 -9.94 14.20
C VAL A 178 7.40 -9.19 15.05
N GLY A 179 7.09 -7.97 15.49
CA GLY A 179 7.95 -7.18 16.37
C GLY A 179 8.18 -7.80 17.74
N VAL A 180 7.20 -8.54 18.27
CA VAL A 180 7.36 -9.31 19.51
C VAL A 180 8.22 -10.55 19.28
N LEU A 181 8.12 -11.20 18.11
CA LEU A 181 8.88 -12.40 17.78
C LEU A 181 10.33 -12.11 17.38
N LEU A 182 10.57 -10.94 16.80
CA LEU A 182 11.91 -10.41 16.55
C LEU A 182 12.53 -9.99 17.89
N ASN A 183 13.22 -10.93 18.54
CA ASN A 183 14.11 -10.64 19.65
C ASN A 183 15.26 -9.75 19.15
N GLY A 184 15.14 -8.46 19.42
CA GLY A 184 16.11 -7.41 19.17
C GLY A 184 15.73 -6.19 19.98
#